data_AF-A0A378QQI6-F1
#
_entry.id   AF-A0A378QQI6-F1
#
_cell.length_a   1.000
_cell.length_b   1.000
_cell.length_c   1.000
_cell.angle_alpha   90.00
_cell.angle_beta   90.00
_cell.angle_gamma   90.00
#
_symmetry.space_group_name_H-M   'P 1'
#
loop_
_entity.id
_entity.type
_entity.pdbx_description
1 polymer ?
#
loop_
_entity_poly.entity_id
_entity_poly.type
_entity_poly.pdbx_seq_one_letter_code
_entity_poly.pdbx_strand_id
1 'polypeptide(L)'
;MKKYLLGVCLALSMQATAYDGATMNFTKSIFDKIVTHVLMDGLQERDTAKQACAINIATSQTKSLAENYVNTALTKDELPLMDEFFDTSLGQDMIVWAEFGDMDDIDDIDKVFDFDKYPTGGYEKYQAVMDKYFDSDMIEQVFSDDVTLLRAFLASAVKCNIFDSE
;
A
#
# COMPACT_ATOMS: atom_id res chain seq x y z
N MET A 1 -21.04 26.86 21.87
CA MET A 1 -19.96 27.18 20.90
C MET A 1 -18.74 26.26 21.09
N LYS A 2 -18.89 24.93 20.95
CA LYS A 2 -17.76 23.95 21.07
C LYS A 2 -17.73 22.89 19.95
N LYS A 3 -18.80 22.74 19.15
CA LYS A 3 -18.86 21.76 18.05
C LYS A 3 -18.18 22.23 16.77
N TYR A 4 -18.09 23.54 16.55
CA TYR A 4 -17.46 24.11 15.35
C TYR A 4 -15.92 24.11 15.41
N LEU A 5 -15.31 24.13 16.61
CA LEU A 5 -13.85 24.07 16.74
C LEU A 5 -13.29 22.67 16.45
N LEU A 6 -14.03 21.60 16.79
CA LEU A 6 -13.59 20.23 16.48
C LEU A 6 -13.61 19.96 14.97
N GLY A 7 -14.65 20.45 14.27
CA GLY A 7 -14.75 20.34 12.81
C GLY A 7 -13.69 21.15 12.07
N VAL A 8 -13.28 22.30 12.61
CA VAL A 8 -12.21 23.13 12.03
C VAL A 8 -10.82 22.57 12.33
N CYS A 9 -10.59 21.91 13.47
CA CYS A 9 -9.33 21.19 13.72
C CYS A 9 -9.19 19.94 12.84
N LEU A 10 -10.27 19.21 12.56
CA LEU A 10 -10.27 18.09 11.61
C LEU A 10 -10.11 18.56 10.15
N ALA A 11 -10.65 19.73 9.79
CA ALA A 11 -10.49 20.31 8.46
C ALA A 11 -9.13 21.00 8.25
N LEU A 12 -8.51 21.55 9.31
CA LEU A 12 -7.18 22.18 9.25
C LEU A 12 -6.03 21.18 9.42
N SER A 13 -6.26 20.00 9.98
CA SER A 13 -5.27 18.89 9.93
C SER A 13 -5.15 18.27 8.53
N MET A 14 -6.04 18.62 7.59
CA MET A 14 -5.97 18.17 6.19
C MET A 14 -5.13 19.09 5.29
N GLN A 15 -4.48 20.13 5.82
CA GLN A 15 -3.65 21.03 5.01
C GLN A 15 -2.31 21.33 5.70
N ALA A 16 -1.37 20.38 5.60
CA ALA A 16 0.09 20.60 5.63
C ALA A 16 0.92 19.32 5.40
N THR A 17 0.32 18.20 5.03
CA THR A 17 1.03 17.16 4.27
C THR A 17 0.72 17.43 2.80
N ALA A 18 1.66 17.20 1.89
CA ALA A 18 1.32 17.08 0.47
C ALA A 18 0.07 16.18 0.37
N TYR A 19 -0.89 16.55 -0.47
CA TYR A 19 -2.00 15.64 -0.77
C TYR A 19 -1.36 14.42 -1.43
N ASP A 20 -1.14 13.36 -0.64
CA ASP A 20 -0.59 12.11 -1.16
C ASP A 20 -1.72 11.34 -1.91
N GLY A 21 -3.01 11.68 -1.71
CA GLY A 21 -4.13 11.06 -2.44
C GLY A 21 -4.50 9.66 -1.92
N ALA A 22 -5.71 9.20 -2.24
CA ALA A 22 -6.18 7.87 -1.83
C ALA A 22 -5.34 6.76 -2.47
N THR A 23 -4.94 6.99 -3.73
CA THR A 23 -4.11 6.07 -4.52
C THR A 23 -2.74 5.81 -3.88
N MET A 24 -2.04 6.85 -3.42
CA MET A 24 -0.73 6.69 -2.78
C MET A 24 -0.81 5.95 -1.46
N ASN A 25 -1.82 6.30 -0.65
CA ASN A 25 -2.02 5.65 0.64
C ASN A 25 -2.34 4.18 0.46
N PHE A 26 -3.23 3.86 -0.49
CA PHE A 26 -3.52 2.47 -0.86
C PHE A 26 -2.27 1.74 -1.34
N THR A 27 -1.50 2.33 -2.27
CA THR A 27 -0.25 1.73 -2.80
C THR A 27 0.71 1.41 -1.65
N LYS A 28 0.93 2.38 -0.76
CA LYS A 28 1.81 2.23 0.39
C LYS A 28 1.33 1.11 1.31
N SER A 29 0.03 1.03 1.60
CA SER A 29 -0.53 -0.03 2.45
C SER A 29 -0.31 -1.42 1.84
N ILE A 30 -0.50 -1.57 0.53
CA ILE A 30 -0.18 -2.81 -0.18
C ILE A 30 1.31 -3.15 -0.06
N PHE A 31 2.19 -2.18 -0.32
CA PHE A 31 3.64 -2.40 -0.22
C PHE A 31 4.10 -2.73 1.20
N ASP A 32 3.54 -2.06 2.22
CA ASP A 32 3.76 -2.39 3.62
C ASP A 32 3.36 -3.83 3.92
N LYS A 33 2.18 -4.25 3.43
CA LYS A 33 1.67 -5.60 3.63
C LYS A 33 2.56 -6.65 2.96
N ILE A 34 2.96 -6.44 1.71
CA ILE A 34 3.88 -7.33 0.96
C ILE A 34 5.22 -7.46 1.72
N VAL A 35 5.85 -6.33 2.07
CA VAL A 35 7.14 -6.32 2.77
C VAL A 35 7.03 -7.02 4.12
N THR A 36 5.94 -6.79 4.84
CA THR A 36 5.67 -7.42 6.14
C THR A 36 5.56 -8.93 5.98
N HIS A 37 4.74 -9.40 5.05
CA HIS A 37 4.53 -10.82 4.78
C HIS A 37 5.83 -11.53 4.38
N VAL A 38 6.59 -10.97 3.43
CA VAL A 38 7.89 -11.54 3.00
C VAL A 38 8.89 -11.67 4.16
N LEU A 39 8.93 -10.67 5.06
CA LEU A 39 9.82 -10.73 6.22
C LEU A 39 9.33 -11.69 7.31
N MET A 40 8.02 -11.80 7.51
CA MET A 40 7.44 -12.76 8.45
C MET A 40 7.73 -14.19 8.00
N ASP A 41 7.52 -14.50 6.73
CA ASP A 41 7.78 -15.80 6.11
C ASP A 41 9.28 -16.13 6.07
N GLY A 42 10.09 -15.20 5.62
CA GLY A 42 11.53 -15.39 5.44
C GLY A 42 12.31 -15.59 6.75
N LEU A 43 11.81 -15.06 7.87
CA LEU A 43 12.49 -15.11 9.18
C LEU A 43 12.08 -16.30 10.06
N GLN A 44 11.26 -17.23 9.57
CA GLN A 44 10.85 -18.47 10.25
C GLN A 44 10.49 -18.30 11.75
N GLU A 45 9.29 -17.79 12.01
CA GLU A 45 8.45 -17.85 13.24
C GLU A 45 9.03 -17.61 14.66
N ARG A 46 10.34 -17.58 14.93
CA ARG A 46 10.82 -17.73 16.31
C ARG A 46 11.29 -16.47 17.03
N ASP A 47 11.43 -15.34 16.33
CA ASP A 47 11.81 -14.08 16.99
C ASP A 47 11.00 -12.88 16.49
N THR A 48 9.87 -12.66 17.15
CA THR A 48 8.93 -11.57 16.87
C THR A 48 9.57 -10.19 17.06
N ALA A 49 10.59 -10.05 17.91
CA ALA A 49 11.28 -8.78 18.12
C ALA A 49 12.21 -8.46 16.93
N LYS A 50 12.93 -9.47 16.45
CA LYS A 50 13.75 -9.36 15.24
C LYS A 50 12.91 -9.09 13.99
N GLN A 51 11.78 -9.78 13.84
CA GLN A 51 10.81 -9.54 12.77
C GLN A 51 10.27 -8.10 12.82
N ALA A 52 9.76 -7.65 13.98
CA ALA A 52 9.24 -6.29 14.12
C ALA A 52 10.30 -5.22 13.84
N CYS A 53 11.54 -5.44 14.28
CA CYS A 53 12.67 -4.57 13.94
C CYS A 53 12.90 -4.51 12.43
N ALA A 54 12.90 -5.67 11.76
CA ALA A 54 13.19 -5.73 10.33
C ALA A 54 12.07 -5.11 9.48
N ILE A 55 10.82 -5.39 9.84
CA ILE A 55 9.62 -4.82 9.23
C ILE A 55 9.68 -3.30 9.33
N ASN A 56 9.88 -2.74 10.53
CA ASN A 56 9.92 -1.28 10.73
C ASN A 56 10.99 -0.59 9.88
N ILE A 57 12.15 -1.23 9.69
CA ILE A 57 13.21 -0.68 8.84
C ILE A 57 12.81 -0.73 7.36
N ALA A 58 12.28 -1.86 6.88
CA ALA A 58 11.92 -2.02 5.48
C ALA A 58 10.69 -1.18 5.09
N THR A 59 9.63 -1.17 5.90
CA THR A 59 8.41 -0.37 5.67
C THR A 59 8.64 1.13 5.78
N SER A 60 9.75 1.58 6.38
CA SER A 60 10.11 3.01 6.33
C SER A 60 10.40 3.52 4.92
N GLN A 61 10.65 2.62 3.95
CA GLN A 61 10.94 2.97 2.55
C GLN A 61 9.73 2.85 1.63
N THR A 62 8.63 2.23 2.06
CA THR A 62 7.47 1.95 1.19
C THR A 62 6.75 3.22 0.76
N LYS A 63 6.86 4.31 1.52
CA LYS A 63 6.31 5.61 1.08
C LYS A 63 6.95 6.07 -0.22
N SER A 64 8.28 6.11 -0.27
CA SER A 64 9.00 6.56 -1.46
C SER A 64 8.86 5.57 -2.62
N LEU A 65 8.76 4.26 -2.33
CA LEU A 65 8.46 3.23 -3.32
C LEU A 65 7.06 3.44 -3.93
N ALA A 66 6.04 3.67 -3.09
CA ALA A 66 4.68 3.99 -3.53
C ALA A 66 4.66 5.26 -4.38
N GLU A 67 5.38 6.31 -3.96
CA GLU A 67 5.50 7.54 -4.73
C GLU A 67 6.10 7.30 -6.12
N ASN A 68 7.16 6.51 -6.20
CA ASN A 68 7.78 6.16 -7.46
C ASN A 68 6.84 5.32 -8.35
N TYR A 69 6.15 4.35 -7.75
CA TYR A 69 5.19 3.50 -8.44
C TYR A 69 4.06 4.33 -9.06
N VAL A 70 3.35 5.12 -8.25
CA VAL A 70 2.21 5.93 -8.69
C VAL A 70 2.62 6.91 -9.78
N ASN A 71 3.77 7.57 -9.63
CA ASN A 71 4.27 8.53 -10.64
C ASN A 71 4.73 7.86 -11.94
N THR A 72 5.05 6.57 -11.91
CA THR A 72 5.41 5.79 -13.10
C THR A 72 4.17 5.21 -13.77
N ALA A 73 3.25 4.68 -12.97
CA ALA A 73 2.01 4.04 -13.39
C ALA A 73 1.00 5.03 -13.97
N LEU A 74 0.86 6.21 -13.35
CA LEU A 74 -0.22 7.13 -13.64
C LEU A 74 0.31 8.46 -14.19
N THR A 75 -0.34 8.92 -15.25
CA THR A 75 -0.20 10.30 -15.72
C THR A 75 -0.95 11.25 -14.79
N LYS A 76 -0.69 12.56 -14.96
CA LYS A 76 -1.34 13.62 -14.18
C LYS A 76 -2.86 13.63 -14.32
N ASP A 77 -3.38 13.17 -15.47
CA ASP A 77 -4.82 13.15 -15.74
C ASP A 77 -5.47 11.84 -15.27
N GLU A 78 -4.70 10.76 -15.11
CA GLU A 78 -5.16 9.46 -14.63
C GLU A 78 -5.20 9.39 -13.10
N LEU A 79 -4.28 10.06 -12.39
CA LEU A 79 -4.24 10.03 -10.92
C LEU A 79 -5.56 10.47 -10.27
N PRO A 80 -6.22 11.57 -10.70
CA PRO A 80 -7.53 11.94 -10.15
C PRO A 80 -8.63 10.90 -10.42
N LEU A 81 -8.56 10.18 -11.55
CA LEU A 81 -9.51 9.10 -11.84
C LEU A 81 -9.30 7.91 -10.91
N MET A 82 -8.04 7.61 -10.59
CA MET A 82 -7.70 6.55 -9.63
C MET A 82 -8.09 6.94 -8.20
N ASP A 83 -7.88 8.19 -7.80
CA ASP A 83 -8.36 8.71 -6.52
C ASP A 83 -9.90 8.66 -6.44
N GLU A 84 -10.60 9.02 -7.52
CA GLU A 84 -12.06 8.92 -7.60
C GLU A 84 -12.54 7.46 -7.53
N PHE A 85 -11.82 6.51 -8.13
CA PHE A 85 -12.11 5.09 -7.98
C PHE A 85 -12.07 4.68 -6.51
N PHE A 86 -11.06 5.13 -5.75
CA PHE A 86 -10.97 4.81 -4.34
C PHE A 86 -12.09 5.40 -3.48
N ASP A 87 -12.80 6.44 -3.94
CA ASP A 87 -14.01 6.96 -3.29
C ASP A 87 -15.27 6.10 -3.53
N THR A 88 -15.21 5.12 -4.43
CA THR A 88 -16.32 4.19 -4.70
C THR A 88 -16.46 3.13 -3.62
N SER A 89 -17.60 2.41 -3.58
CA SER A 89 -17.78 1.32 -2.62
C SER A 89 -16.74 0.20 -2.76
N LEU A 90 -16.44 -0.22 -4.01
CA LEU A 90 -15.38 -1.21 -4.25
C LEU A 90 -14.01 -0.67 -3.84
N GLY A 91 -13.69 0.58 -4.20
CA GLY A 91 -12.42 1.21 -3.84
C GLY A 91 -12.21 1.29 -2.33
N GLN A 92 -13.26 1.64 -1.57
CA GLN A 92 -13.21 1.66 -0.10
C GLN A 92 -13.05 0.26 0.49
N ASP A 93 -13.73 -0.76 -0.06
CA ASP A 93 -13.55 -2.15 0.38
C ASP A 93 -12.12 -2.65 0.09
N MET A 94 -11.53 -2.25 -1.04
CA MET A 94 -10.13 -2.54 -1.37
C MET A 94 -9.16 -1.87 -0.38
N ILE A 95 -9.40 -0.61 0.02
CA ILE A 95 -8.61 0.06 1.07
C ILE A 95 -8.70 -0.70 2.39
N VAL A 96 -9.90 -1.08 2.80
CA VAL A 96 -10.11 -1.85 4.03
C VAL A 96 -9.35 -3.18 3.97
N TRP A 97 -9.40 -3.89 2.83
CA TRP A 97 -8.63 -5.12 2.67
C TRP A 97 -7.11 -4.87 2.67
N ALA A 98 -6.62 -3.80 2.04
CA ALA A 98 -5.20 -3.44 2.06
C ALA A 98 -4.71 -3.17 3.50
N GLU A 99 -5.54 -2.54 4.33
CA GLU A 99 -5.21 -2.22 5.73
C GLU A 99 -5.37 -3.40 6.70
N PHE A 100 -6.39 -4.24 6.50
CA PHE A 100 -6.81 -5.23 7.52
C PHE A 100 -7.02 -6.65 7.01
N GLY A 101 -7.03 -6.87 5.70
CA GLY A 101 -7.23 -8.19 5.10
C GLY A 101 -6.04 -9.12 5.29
N ASP A 102 -6.21 -10.40 4.96
CA ASP A 102 -5.10 -11.35 4.89
C ASP A 102 -4.28 -11.12 3.60
N MET A 103 -2.99 -11.43 3.65
CA MET A 103 -2.11 -11.40 2.48
C MET A 103 -2.17 -12.72 1.72
N ASP A 104 -2.49 -13.82 2.40
CA ASP A 104 -2.68 -15.15 1.78
C ASP A 104 -3.82 -15.15 0.76
N ASP A 105 -4.74 -14.20 0.86
CA ASP A 105 -5.88 -14.04 -0.05
C ASP A 105 -5.58 -13.18 -1.29
N ILE A 106 -4.36 -12.63 -1.47
CA ILE A 106 -4.09 -11.69 -2.57
C ILE A 106 -4.31 -12.31 -3.96
N ASP A 107 -4.00 -13.60 -4.12
CA ASP A 107 -4.12 -14.32 -5.38
C ASP A 107 -5.59 -14.72 -5.67
N ASP A 108 -6.46 -14.55 -4.69
CA ASP A 108 -7.87 -14.97 -4.69
C ASP A 108 -8.81 -13.75 -4.58
N ILE A 109 -8.56 -12.70 -5.37
CA ILE A 109 -9.33 -11.44 -5.34
C ILE A 109 -10.85 -11.67 -5.47
N ASP A 110 -11.27 -12.68 -6.26
CA ASP A 110 -12.67 -13.06 -6.47
C ASP A 110 -13.33 -13.68 -5.23
N LYS A 111 -12.52 -14.13 -4.24
CA LYS A 111 -12.99 -14.59 -2.93
C LYS A 111 -12.98 -13.46 -1.90
N VAL A 112 -12.10 -12.47 -2.07
CA VAL A 112 -12.00 -11.28 -1.22
C VAL A 112 -13.15 -10.32 -1.47
N PHE A 113 -13.51 -10.09 -2.73
CA PHE A 113 -14.54 -9.13 -3.12
C PHE A 113 -15.74 -9.85 -3.74
N ASP A 114 -16.92 -9.60 -3.18
CA ASP A 114 -18.19 -10.05 -3.75
C ASP A 114 -18.56 -9.14 -4.92
N PHE A 115 -18.04 -9.46 -6.11
CA PHE A 115 -18.22 -8.63 -7.30
C PHE A 115 -19.68 -8.43 -7.72
N ASP A 116 -20.58 -9.33 -7.32
CA ASP A 116 -22.03 -9.19 -7.56
C ASP A 116 -22.65 -8.01 -6.79
N LYS A 117 -21.98 -7.50 -5.75
CA LYS A 117 -22.41 -6.30 -5.00
C LYS A 117 -22.10 -4.99 -5.72
N TYR A 118 -21.19 -4.99 -6.70
CA TYR A 118 -20.72 -3.77 -7.34
C TYR A 118 -21.27 -3.67 -8.77
N PRO A 119 -22.16 -2.71 -9.08
CA PRO A 119 -22.73 -2.59 -10.42
C PRO A 119 -21.65 -2.17 -11.42
N THR A 120 -21.32 -3.05 -12.38
CA THR A 120 -20.26 -2.88 -13.38
C THR A 120 -20.33 -1.55 -14.14
N GLY A 121 -21.53 -1.08 -14.50
CA GLY A 121 -21.71 0.21 -15.19
C GLY A 121 -21.23 1.45 -14.43
N GLY A 122 -20.95 1.34 -13.12
CA GLY A 122 -20.36 2.41 -12.32
C GLY A 122 -18.83 2.51 -12.41
N TYR A 123 -18.17 1.49 -12.97
CA TYR A 123 -16.71 1.34 -12.92
C TYR A 123 -16.03 1.37 -14.29
N GLU A 124 -16.80 1.30 -15.38
CA GLU A 124 -16.28 1.25 -16.76
C GLU A 124 -15.30 2.39 -17.07
N LYS A 125 -15.53 3.59 -16.51
CA LYS A 125 -14.65 4.74 -16.74
C LYS A 125 -13.26 4.62 -16.07
N TYR A 126 -13.10 3.74 -15.09
CA TYR A 126 -11.84 3.52 -14.38
C TYR A 126 -11.05 2.33 -14.95
N GLN A 127 -11.71 1.42 -15.66
CA GLN A 127 -11.15 0.12 -16.04
C GLN A 127 -9.78 0.23 -16.72
N ALA A 128 -9.65 1.07 -17.75
CA ALA A 128 -8.38 1.23 -18.46
C ALA A 128 -7.25 1.77 -17.58
N VAL A 129 -7.57 2.63 -16.61
CA VAL A 129 -6.60 3.17 -15.65
C VAL A 129 -6.24 2.13 -14.61
N MET A 130 -7.22 1.37 -14.12
CA MET A 130 -7.02 0.28 -13.16
C MET A 130 -6.18 -0.85 -13.75
N ASP A 131 -6.48 -1.32 -14.96
CA ASP A 131 -5.74 -2.40 -15.62
C ASP A 131 -4.26 -2.05 -15.75
N LYS A 132 -3.95 -0.79 -16.09
CA LYS A 132 -2.60 -0.26 -16.13
C LYS A 132 -1.97 -0.13 -14.73
N TYR A 133 -2.74 0.35 -13.77
CA TYR A 133 -2.28 0.60 -12.40
C TYR A 133 -2.07 -0.68 -11.58
N PHE A 134 -2.70 -1.79 -11.94
CA PHE A 134 -2.53 -3.09 -11.28
C PHE A 134 -1.69 -4.07 -12.10
N ASP A 135 -0.95 -3.59 -13.10
CA ASP A 135 -0.05 -4.41 -13.90
C ASP A 135 1.06 -5.01 -13.01
N SER A 136 1.04 -6.34 -12.85
CA SER A 136 1.98 -7.08 -12.00
C SER A 136 3.43 -6.91 -12.45
N ASP A 137 3.67 -6.82 -13.77
CA ASP A 137 5.03 -6.70 -14.30
C ASP A 137 5.65 -5.36 -13.88
N MET A 138 4.84 -4.30 -13.85
CA MET A 138 5.27 -2.98 -13.40
C MET A 138 5.52 -2.93 -11.89
N ILE A 139 4.67 -3.59 -11.10
CA ILE A 139 4.86 -3.71 -9.65
C ILE A 139 6.19 -4.42 -9.37
N GLU A 140 6.41 -5.58 -9.96
CA GLU A 140 7.65 -6.35 -9.83
C GLU A 140 8.87 -5.53 -10.24
N GLN A 141 8.79 -4.82 -11.36
CA GLN A 141 9.87 -3.97 -11.83
C GLN A 141 10.20 -2.86 -10.82
N VAL A 142 9.21 -2.16 -10.27
CA VAL A 142 9.45 -1.09 -9.31
C VAL A 142 10.07 -1.61 -8.02
N PHE A 143 9.64 -2.79 -7.53
CA PHE A 143 10.29 -3.46 -6.40
C PHE A 143 11.74 -3.88 -6.71
N SER A 144 11.98 -4.45 -7.90
CA SER A 144 13.32 -4.88 -8.36
C SER A 144 14.31 -3.72 -8.46
N ASP A 145 13.85 -2.58 -8.99
CA ASP A 145 14.69 -1.44 -9.29
C ASP A 145 14.96 -0.56 -8.05
N ASP A 146 14.23 -0.76 -6.95
CA ASP A 146 14.38 0.02 -5.72
C ASP A 146 15.58 -0.43 -4.87
N VAL A 147 16.73 0.19 -5.18
CA VAL A 147 17.99 0.02 -4.44
C VAL A 147 17.86 0.45 -2.96
N THR A 148 16.94 1.35 -2.63
CA THR A 148 16.75 1.83 -1.25
C THR A 148 16.04 0.77 -0.41
N LEU A 149 15.01 0.13 -0.95
CA LEU A 149 14.33 -1.00 -0.32
C LEU A 149 15.29 -2.19 -0.16
N LEU A 150 16.07 -2.53 -1.19
CA LEU A 150 17.09 -3.57 -1.09
C LEU A 150 18.11 -3.27 0.02
N ARG A 151 18.59 -2.02 0.09
CA ARG A 151 19.49 -1.58 1.18
C ARG A 151 18.81 -1.66 2.54
N ALA A 152 17.51 -1.37 2.63
CA ALA A 152 16.77 -1.47 3.88
C ALA A 152 16.65 -2.92 4.35
N PHE A 153 16.41 -3.88 3.45
CA PHE A 153 16.45 -5.31 3.76
C PHE A 153 17.84 -5.77 4.26
N LEU A 154 18.91 -5.34 3.61
CA LEU A 154 20.27 -5.68 4.05
C LEU A 154 20.61 -5.03 5.40
N ALA A 155 20.26 -3.76 5.57
CA ALA A 155 20.51 -3.02 6.80
C ALA A 155 19.67 -3.58 7.97
N SER A 156 18.44 -4.01 7.71
CA SER A 156 17.59 -4.63 8.72
C SER A 156 18.16 -5.96 9.18
N ALA A 157 18.67 -6.78 8.26
CA ALA A 157 19.29 -8.06 8.61
C ALA A 157 20.46 -7.90 9.60
N VAL A 158 21.28 -6.86 9.41
CA VAL A 158 22.39 -6.54 10.33
C VAL A 158 21.88 -5.90 11.63
N LYS A 159 21.06 -4.85 11.54
CA LYS A 159 20.63 -4.08 12.72
C LYS A 159 19.73 -4.86 13.66
N CYS A 160 18.98 -5.81 13.13
CA CYS A 160 18.07 -6.65 13.88
C CYS A 160 18.70 -8.00 14.23
N ASN A 161 20.02 -8.17 14.04
CA ASN A 161 20.75 -9.39 14.39
C ASN A 161 20.09 -10.66 13.82
N ILE A 162 19.62 -10.60 12.56
CA ILE A 162 18.93 -11.70 11.90
C ILE A 162 19.86 -12.89 11.70
N PHE A 163 21.12 -12.63 11.33
CA PHE A 163 22.12 -13.68 11.09
C PHE A 163 22.87 -14.14 12.34
N ASP A 164 22.70 -13.44 13.47
CA ASP A 164 23.26 -13.88 14.74
C ASP A 164 22.39 -15.03 15.26
N SER A 165 22.90 -16.25 15.09
CA SER A 165 22.42 -17.43 15.78
C SER A 165 22.70 -17.28 17.27
N GLU A 166 21.68 -17.48 18.11
CA GLU A 166 21.94 -17.93 19.49
C GLU A 166 22.66 -19.28 19.48
#